data_AF-A0A0S7ZVV8-F1
#
_entry.id   AF-A0A0S7ZVV8-F1
#
_cell.length_a   1.000
_cell.length_b   1.000
_cell.length_c   1.000
_cell.angle_alpha   90.00
_cell.angle_beta   90.00
_cell.angle_gamma   90.00
#
_symmetry.space_group_name_H-M   'P 1'
#
loop_
_entity.id
_entity.type
_entity.pdbx_description
1 polymer ?
#
loop_
_entity_poly.entity_id
_entity_poly.type
_entity_poly.pdbx_seq_one_letter_code
_entity_poly.pdbx_strand_id
1 'polypeptide(L)'
;MSTSANPATMSQRAEAAAQQILAAVAAPAAILIPEEYRGLTYDYVWGEGYQVDPDRTDGPATGVRFILYEVVVNPVTGEITGVGDEIGHVDLIDLSTDTEASVQLTVVAGATTYLDYTATAAGPPTAPTFTIVGLITDGETQADFELSASAVVTFVSVTLNLDYEISVGTDFVITAALSLETDAEENFSVEVDVTFTHQGFPVSVTGSITNDLGTLQVRANGNLFATITVTESSITVLGADEQPLDQDEINALRDLVEMLEDVFDVWEDLFEPVEFLFEGPQS
;
A
#
# COMPACT_ATOMS: atom_id res chain seq x y z
N MET A 1 -3.00 16.61 20.70
CA MET A 1 -3.83 15.39 20.86
C MET A 1 -2.94 14.23 20.47
N SER A 2 -3.01 13.15 21.24
CA SER A 2 -2.00 12.09 21.30
C SER A 2 -2.29 11.01 20.25
N THR A 3 -1.51 10.96 19.19
CA THR A 3 -1.32 9.78 18.35
C THR A 3 0.14 9.36 18.53
N SER A 4 0.44 8.76 19.69
CA SER A 4 1.66 7.97 19.79
C SER A 4 1.41 6.73 18.94
N ALA A 5 2.18 6.58 17.86
CA ALA A 5 2.29 5.34 17.13
C ALA A 5 2.44 4.19 18.13
N ASN A 6 1.40 3.38 18.22
CA ASN A 6 1.34 2.26 19.13
C ASN A 6 1.91 1.10 18.35
N PRO A 7 3.04 0.46 18.70
CA PRO A 7 3.56 -0.68 17.95
C PRO A 7 2.53 -1.82 17.76
N ALA A 8 1.48 -1.85 18.59
CA ALA A 8 0.31 -2.69 18.35
C ALA A 8 -0.44 -2.40 17.03
N THR A 9 -0.44 -1.16 16.50
CA THR A 9 -1.06 -0.83 15.20
C THR A 9 -0.25 -1.39 14.05
N MET A 10 1.08 -1.33 14.06
CA MET A 10 1.90 -1.93 12.98
C MET A 10 1.72 -3.45 12.91
N SER A 11 1.72 -4.12 14.07
CA SER A 11 1.43 -5.57 14.15
C SER A 11 0.04 -5.90 13.60
N GLN A 12 -0.98 -5.14 13.99
CA GLN A 12 -2.36 -5.31 13.52
C GLN A 12 -2.51 -5.04 12.02
N ARG A 13 -1.85 -4.01 11.49
CA ARG A 13 -1.86 -3.66 10.07
C ARG A 13 -1.17 -4.72 9.23
N ALA A 14 -0.05 -5.24 9.72
CA ALA A 14 0.69 -6.27 9.03
C ALA A 14 -0.03 -7.64 9.10
N GLU A 15 -0.77 -7.94 10.18
CA GLU A 15 -1.74 -9.05 10.22
C GLU A 15 -2.90 -8.87 9.23
N ALA A 16 -3.45 -7.65 9.12
CA ALA A 16 -4.52 -7.34 8.15
C ALA A 16 -4.03 -7.52 6.70
N ALA A 17 -2.83 -7.01 6.38
CA ALA A 17 -2.18 -7.22 5.09
C ALA A 17 -1.97 -8.71 4.81
N ALA A 18 -1.53 -9.50 5.80
CA ALA A 18 -1.40 -10.96 5.66
C ALA A 18 -2.73 -11.64 5.30
N GLN A 19 -3.81 -11.24 5.94
CA GLN A 19 -5.14 -11.78 5.68
C GLN A 19 -5.66 -11.39 4.29
N GLN A 20 -5.45 -10.14 3.86
CA GLN A 20 -5.80 -9.67 2.51
C GLN A 20 -5.03 -10.44 1.44
N ILE A 21 -3.72 -10.68 1.63
CA ILE A 21 -2.90 -11.46 0.69
C ILE A 21 -3.37 -12.92 0.62
N LEU A 22 -3.67 -13.54 1.76
CA LEU A 22 -4.20 -14.90 1.80
C LEU A 22 -5.56 -15.01 1.09
N ALA A 23 -6.43 -14.01 1.23
CA ALA A 23 -7.70 -13.93 0.50
C ALA A 23 -7.48 -13.76 -1.01
N ALA A 24 -6.56 -12.85 -1.39
CA ALA A 24 -6.22 -12.56 -2.78
C ALA A 24 -5.76 -13.77 -3.58
N VAL A 25 -5.00 -14.68 -2.95
CA VAL A 25 -4.45 -15.85 -3.64
C VAL A 25 -5.26 -17.13 -3.44
N ALA A 26 -6.30 -17.07 -2.60
CA ALA A 26 -7.36 -18.07 -2.62
C ALA A 26 -8.25 -17.94 -3.87
N ALA A 27 -8.22 -16.79 -4.57
CA ALA A 27 -8.87 -16.62 -5.86
C ALA A 27 -8.08 -17.39 -6.94
N PRO A 28 -8.66 -18.45 -7.55
CA PRO A 28 -8.01 -19.14 -8.65
C PRO A 28 -7.81 -18.17 -9.82
N ALA A 29 -6.71 -18.34 -10.57
CA ALA A 29 -6.46 -17.63 -11.82
C ALA A 29 -7.73 -17.59 -12.67
N ALA A 30 -8.30 -16.40 -12.77
CA ALA A 30 -9.58 -16.16 -13.38
C ALA A 30 -9.55 -14.73 -13.89
N ILE A 31 -10.03 -14.58 -15.13
CA ILE A 31 -10.49 -13.31 -15.68
C ILE A 31 -11.10 -12.46 -14.56
N LEU A 32 -10.45 -11.34 -14.24
CA LEU A 32 -10.84 -10.43 -13.17
C LEU A 32 -12.02 -9.56 -13.60
N ILE A 33 -12.06 -9.18 -14.88
CA ILE A 33 -13.13 -8.37 -15.46
C ILE A 33 -14.01 -9.28 -16.34
N PRO A 34 -15.26 -9.57 -15.92
CA PRO A 34 -16.19 -10.39 -16.70
C PRO A 34 -16.39 -9.88 -18.14
N GLU A 35 -16.58 -10.81 -19.08
CA GLU A 35 -16.64 -10.50 -20.52
C GLU A 35 -17.73 -9.48 -20.87
N GLU A 36 -18.85 -9.48 -20.16
CA GLU A 36 -19.96 -8.55 -20.34
C GLU A 36 -19.61 -7.09 -20.02
N TYR A 37 -18.53 -6.84 -19.27
CA TYR A 37 -18.09 -5.48 -18.93
C TYR A 37 -16.95 -4.99 -19.82
N ARG A 38 -16.28 -5.88 -20.56
CA ARG A 38 -15.09 -5.53 -21.33
C ARG A 38 -15.41 -4.61 -22.51
N GLY A 39 -14.58 -3.58 -22.69
CA GLY A 39 -14.75 -2.57 -23.73
C GLY A 39 -15.80 -1.51 -23.43
N LEU A 40 -16.43 -1.56 -22.25
CA LEU A 40 -17.43 -0.56 -21.84
C LEU A 40 -16.76 0.70 -21.29
N THR A 41 -17.37 1.84 -21.63
CA THR A 41 -17.06 3.15 -21.05
C THR A 41 -18.24 3.60 -20.19
N TYR A 42 -17.92 4.11 -19.00
CA TYR A 42 -18.88 4.57 -18.01
C TYR A 42 -18.77 6.09 -17.84
N ASP A 43 -19.90 6.77 -17.99
CA ASP A 43 -20.04 8.21 -17.78
C ASP A 43 -20.70 8.46 -16.41
N TYR A 44 -20.28 9.53 -15.73
CA TYR A 44 -20.86 9.89 -14.44
C TYR A 44 -22.14 10.70 -14.63
N VAL A 45 -23.25 10.19 -14.11
CA VAL A 45 -24.54 10.87 -14.11
C VAL A 45 -24.81 11.42 -12.71
N TRP A 46 -24.92 12.75 -12.60
CA TRP A 46 -25.14 13.42 -11.32
C TRP A 46 -26.39 12.90 -10.60
N GLY A 47 -26.20 12.39 -9.38
CA GLY A 47 -27.26 11.81 -8.55
C GLY A 47 -27.55 10.32 -8.83
N GLU A 48 -27.00 9.73 -9.88
CA GLU A 48 -27.19 8.33 -10.26
C GLU A 48 -25.88 7.51 -10.24
N GLY A 49 -24.72 8.17 -10.30
CA GLY A 49 -23.40 7.53 -10.33
C GLY A 49 -22.95 7.18 -11.75
N TYR A 50 -21.97 6.30 -11.84
CA TYR A 50 -21.44 5.83 -13.13
C TYR A 50 -22.43 4.91 -13.84
N GLN A 51 -22.70 5.21 -15.11
CA GLN A 51 -23.60 4.44 -15.99
C GLN A 51 -22.88 4.14 -17.31
N VAL A 52 -23.17 2.99 -17.91
CA VAL A 52 -22.62 2.64 -19.23
C VAL A 52 -23.14 3.63 -20.27
N ASP A 53 -22.24 4.23 -21.04
CA ASP A 53 -22.60 4.99 -22.24
C ASP A 53 -22.55 4.06 -23.47
N PRO A 54 -23.70 3.70 -24.07
CA PRO A 54 -23.75 2.81 -25.22
C PRO A 54 -23.19 3.42 -26.52
N ASP A 55 -22.99 4.75 -26.57
CA ASP A 55 -22.46 5.44 -27.73
C ASP A 55 -20.91 5.50 -27.71
N ARG A 56 -20.29 5.25 -26.55
CA ARG A 56 -18.84 5.19 -26.38
C ARG A 56 -18.31 3.80 -26.73
N THR A 57 -17.24 3.77 -27.51
CA THR A 57 -16.62 2.53 -28.05
C THR A 57 -15.10 2.52 -27.84
N ASP A 58 -14.62 3.43 -27.01
CA ASP A 58 -13.20 3.69 -26.75
C ASP A 58 -12.70 2.98 -25.48
N GLY A 59 -13.53 2.18 -24.82
CA GLY A 59 -13.17 1.39 -23.65
C GLY A 59 -12.12 0.32 -23.97
N PRO A 60 -11.23 -0.03 -23.01
CA PRO A 60 -10.20 -1.05 -23.21
C PRO A 60 -10.79 -2.42 -23.55
N ALA A 61 -10.20 -3.12 -24.53
CA ALA A 61 -10.75 -4.40 -25.02
C ALA A 61 -10.84 -5.51 -23.97
N THR A 62 -9.98 -5.49 -22.95
CA THR A 62 -9.99 -6.43 -21.81
C THR A 62 -10.38 -5.73 -20.51
N GLY A 63 -10.86 -4.50 -20.57
CA GLY A 63 -11.06 -3.67 -19.39
C GLY A 63 -12.30 -2.80 -19.47
N VAL A 64 -12.37 -1.85 -18.54
CA VAL A 64 -13.42 -0.84 -18.45
C VAL A 64 -12.78 0.54 -18.37
N ARG A 65 -13.50 1.56 -18.85
CA ARG A 65 -13.12 2.96 -18.72
C ARG A 65 -14.16 3.71 -17.90
N PHE A 66 -13.72 4.56 -16.99
CA PHE A 66 -14.56 5.51 -16.26
C PHE A 66 -14.14 6.93 -16.64
N ILE A 67 -15.08 7.75 -17.10
CA ILE A 67 -14.78 9.13 -17.49
C ILE A 67 -14.72 10.03 -16.25
N LEU A 68 -13.68 10.85 -16.16
CA LEU A 68 -13.48 11.80 -15.07
C LEU A 68 -14.02 13.17 -15.47
N TYR A 69 -14.66 13.84 -14.51
CA TYR A 69 -15.26 15.17 -14.69
C TYR A 69 -14.79 16.14 -13.60
N GLU A 70 -14.82 17.43 -13.92
CA GLU A 70 -14.67 18.48 -12.91
C GLU A 70 -15.81 18.39 -11.88
N VAL A 71 -15.49 18.66 -10.62
CA VAL A 71 -16.50 18.74 -9.56
C VAL A 71 -16.98 20.18 -9.43
N VAL A 72 -18.30 20.40 -9.54
CA VAL A 72 -18.89 21.73 -9.40
C VAL A 72 -19.24 21.98 -7.94
N VAL A 73 -18.46 22.81 -7.27
CA VAL A 73 -18.65 23.15 -5.85
C VAL A 73 -19.35 24.49 -5.67
N ASN A 74 -20.24 24.58 -4.69
CA ASN A 74 -20.80 25.85 -4.23
C ASN A 74 -19.69 26.63 -3.51
N PRO A 75 -19.31 27.83 -3.98
CA PRO A 75 -18.15 28.56 -3.44
C PRO A 75 -18.38 29.10 -2.02
N VAL A 76 -19.62 29.10 -1.52
CA VAL A 76 -19.95 29.59 -0.18
C VAL A 76 -20.05 28.44 0.83
N THR A 77 -20.64 27.30 0.45
CA THR A 77 -20.85 26.16 1.35
C THR A 77 -19.79 25.08 1.21
N GLY A 78 -19.05 25.05 0.10
CA GLY A 78 -18.12 23.96 -0.24
C GLY A 78 -18.82 22.67 -0.69
N GLU A 79 -20.16 22.68 -0.78
CA GLU A 79 -20.92 21.48 -1.17
C GLU A 79 -20.77 21.20 -2.66
N ILE A 80 -20.65 19.92 -3.01
CA ILE A 80 -20.69 19.48 -4.39
C ILE A 80 -22.14 19.59 -4.90
N THR A 81 -22.31 20.29 -6.02
CA THR A 81 -23.61 20.62 -6.62
C THR A 81 -23.82 20.05 -8.01
N GLY A 82 -22.78 19.44 -8.58
CA GLY A 82 -22.82 18.85 -9.92
C GLY A 82 -21.46 18.34 -10.38
N VAL A 83 -21.43 17.84 -11.60
CA VAL A 83 -20.21 17.59 -12.39
C VAL A 83 -20.16 18.53 -13.59
N GLY A 84 -18.95 18.94 -13.97
CA GLY A 84 -18.66 19.88 -15.03
C GLY A 84 -18.15 19.19 -16.30
N ASP A 85 -17.13 19.77 -16.90
CA ASP A 85 -16.54 19.25 -18.13
C ASP A 85 -15.74 17.95 -17.86
N GLU A 86 -15.65 17.11 -18.89
CA GLU A 86 -14.76 15.94 -18.90
C GLU A 86 -13.30 16.39 -18.84
N ILE A 87 -12.54 15.81 -17.92
CA ILE A 87 -11.11 16.13 -17.72
C ILE A 87 -10.18 14.97 -18.04
N GLY A 88 -10.70 13.75 -18.14
CA GLY A 88 -9.86 12.57 -18.20
C GLY A 88 -10.63 11.26 -18.11
N HIS A 89 -9.90 10.20 -17.79
CA HIS A 89 -10.47 8.88 -17.57
C HIS A 89 -9.60 8.03 -16.63
N VAL A 90 -10.23 7.01 -16.06
CA VAL A 90 -9.58 5.88 -15.39
C VAL A 90 -9.83 4.63 -16.21
N ASP A 91 -8.77 3.93 -16.58
CA ASP A 91 -8.85 2.61 -17.19
C ASP A 91 -8.49 1.54 -16.16
N LEU A 92 -9.32 0.51 -16.06
CA LEU A 92 -8.98 -0.75 -15.37
C LEU A 92 -8.90 -1.83 -16.44
N ILE A 93 -7.71 -2.40 -16.63
CA ILE A 93 -7.42 -3.33 -17.72
C ILE A 93 -7.06 -4.69 -17.11
N ASP A 94 -7.84 -5.71 -17.45
CA ASP A 94 -7.52 -7.09 -17.08
C ASP A 94 -6.35 -7.59 -17.94
N LEU A 95 -5.25 -7.90 -17.28
CA LEU A 95 -4.02 -8.46 -17.82
C LEU A 95 -3.82 -9.92 -17.41
N SER A 96 -4.83 -10.53 -16.78
CA SER A 96 -4.74 -11.88 -16.22
C SER A 96 -4.43 -12.93 -17.28
N THR A 97 -3.72 -13.96 -16.84
CA THR A 97 -3.39 -15.16 -17.62
C THR A 97 -4.00 -16.40 -16.95
N ASP A 98 -3.75 -17.58 -17.51
CA ASP A 98 -4.21 -18.85 -16.94
C ASP A 98 -3.60 -19.17 -15.56
N THR A 99 -2.54 -18.46 -15.15
CA THR A 99 -1.77 -18.75 -13.93
C THR A 99 -1.54 -17.54 -13.03
N GLU A 100 -2.02 -16.37 -13.43
CA GLU A 100 -1.75 -15.10 -12.77
C GLU A 100 -2.97 -14.19 -12.92
N ALA A 101 -3.44 -13.64 -11.80
CA ALA A 101 -4.43 -12.58 -11.80
C ALA A 101 -3.68 -11.24 -11.87
N SER A 102 -3.97 -10.42 -12.87
CA SER A 102 -3.28 -9.14 -13.06
C SER A 102 -4.23 -8.07 -13.57
N VAL A 103 -4.14 -6.87 -12.99
CA VAL A 103 -4.92 -5.71 -13.38
C VAL A 103 -4.02 -4.49 -13.45
N GLN A 104 -4.15 -3.71 -14.53
CA GLN A 104 -3.54 -2.40 -14.64
C GLN A 104 -4.59 -1.33 -14.38
N LEU A 105 -4.24 -0.34 -13.57
CA LEU A 105 -5.03 0.86 -13.35
C LEU A 105 -4.25 2.06 -13.90
N THR A 106 -4.88 2.83 -14.77
CA THR A 106 -4.29 4.04 -15.34
C THR A 106 -5.25 5.22 -15.17
N VAL A 107 -4.78 6.32 -14.61
CA VAL A 107 -5.51 7.59 -14.47
C VAL A 107 -4.89 8.63 -15.37
N VAL A 108 -5.67 9.16 -16.31
CA VAL A 108 -5.23 10.18 -17.27
C VAL A 108 -6.11 11.40 -17.12
N ALA A 109 -5.51 12.58 -17.05
CA ALA A 109 -6.23 13.85 -17.21
C ALA A 109 -5.48 14.76 -18.20
N GLY A 110 -6.21 15.24 -19.21
CA GLY A 110 -5.61 15.93 -20.35
C GLY A 110 -4.54 15.09 -21.06
N ALA A 111 -3.28 15.54 -21.00
CA ALA A 111 -2.13 14.86 -21.62
C ALA A 111 -1.21 14.17 -20.60
N THR A 112 -1.59 14.17 -19.31
CA THR A 112 -0.77 13.65 -18.21
C THR A 112 -1.40 12.38 -17.65
N THR A 113 -0.58 11.34 -17.50
CA THR A 113 -0.94 10.14 -16.74
C THR A 113 -0.51 10.39 -15.29
N TYR A 114 -1.49 10.49 -14.39
CA TYR A 114 -1.27 10.81 -12.98
C TYR A 114 -0.97 9.58 -12.14
N LEU A 115 -1.48 8.42 -12.56
CA LEU A 115 -1.29 7.14 -11.89
C LEU A 115 -1.25 6.07 -12.97
N ASP A 116 -0.27 5.18 -12.92
CA ASP A 116 -0.20 3.99 -13.76
C ASP A 116 0.49 2.89 -12.98
N TYR A 117 -0.26 1.86 -12.60
CA TYR A 117 0.31 0.72 -11.90
C TYR A 117 -0.36 -0.58 -12.31
N THR A 118 0.39 -1.66 -12.13
CA THR A 118 -0.10 -3.02 -12.30
C THR A 118 -0.04 -3.74 -10.96
N ALA A 119 -1.17 -4.30 -10.54
CA ALA A 119 -1.28 -5.21 -9.41
C ALA A 119 -1.38 -6.64 -9.93
N THR A 120 -0.61 -7.55 -9.34
CA THR A 120 -0.48 -8.92 -9.79
C THR A 120 -0.48 -9.88 -8.61
N ALA A 121 -1.28 -10.94 -8.70
CA ALA A 121 -1.33 -12.05 -7.75
C ALA A 121 -1.04 -13.36 -8.47
N ALA A 122 -0.11 -14.15 -7.93
CA ALA A 122 0.36 -15.38 -8.53
C ALA A 122 0.75 -16.43 -7.47
N GLY A 123 1.07 -17.63 -7.96
CA GLY A 123 1.56 -18.73 -7.13
C GLY A 123 0.46 -19.63 -6.56
N PRO A 124 0.84 -20.77 -5.97
CA PRO A 124 -0.12 -21.66 -5.33
C PRO A 124 -0.61 -21.08 -3.99
N PRO A 125 -1.78 -21.51 -3.47
CA PRO A 125 -2.30 -21.04 -2.18
C PRO A 125 -1.35 -21.26 -0.98
N THR A 126 -0.38 -22.17 -1.10
CA THR A 126 0.63 -22.43 -0.04
C THR A 126 1.86 -21.54 -0.14
N ALA A 127 2.07 -20.89 -1.28
CA ALA A 127 3.21 -19.99 -1.51
C ALA A 127 2.79 -18.81 -2.41
N PRO A 128 1.80 -18.01 -1.99
CA PRO A 128 1.29 -16.91 -2.78
C PRO A 128 2.32 -15.78 -2.93
N THR A 129 2.26 -15.08 -4.05
CA THR A 129 2.99 -13.84 -4.29
C THR A 129 2.06 -12.76 -4.79
N PHE A 130 2.28 -11.53 -4.35
CA PHE A 130 1.56 -10.35 -4.76
C PHE A 130 2.55 -9.22 -5.07
N THR A 131 2.30 -8.44 -6.12
CA THR A 131 3.14 -7.30 -6.50
C THR A 131 2.30 -6.14 -6.98
N ILE A 132 2.68 -4.92 -6.62
CA ILE A 132 2.17 -3.68 -7.21
C ILE A 132 3.36 -2.88 -7.71
N VAL A 133 3.39 -2.57 -9.00
CA VAL A 133 4.49 -1.80 -9.61
C VAL A 133 3.90 -0.69 -10.45
N GLY A 134 4.39 0.53 -10.24
CA GLY A 134 3.88 1.67 -10.99
C GLY A 134 4.49 3.00 -10.61
N LEU A 135 3.76 4.05 -10.99
CA LEU A 135 4.10 5.43 -10.73
C LEU A 135 2.87 6.23 -10.33
N ILE A 136 3.11 7.29 -9.56
CA ILE A 136 2.15 8.36 -9.26
C ILE A 136 2.83 9.71 -9.46
N THR A 137 2.10 10.70 -9.96
CA THR A 137 2.63 12.06 -10.15
C THR A 137 1.56 13.12 -9.88
N ASP A 138 1.98 14.30 -9.44
CA ASP A 138 1.17 15.51 -9.39
C ASP A 138 1.25 16.36 -10.68
N GLY A 139 1.99 15.87 -11.69
CA GLY A 139 2.29 16.56 -12.95
C GLY A 139 3.63 17.31 -12.95
N GLU A 140 4.28 17.45 -11.79
CA GLU A 140 5.62 18.04 -11.65
C GLU A 140 6.63 17.05 -11.05
N THR A 141 6.22 16.36 -9.99
CA THR A 141 7.00 15.37 -9.25
C THR A 141 6.41 13.99 -9.46
N GLN A 142 7.26 13.00 -9.74
CA GLN A 142 6.88 11.61 -9.89
C GLN A 142 7.49 10.79 -8.75
N ALA A 143 6.66 9.89 -8.20
CA ALA A 143 7.09 8.81 -7.35
C ALA A 143 6.92 7.49 -8.10
N ASP A 144 7.99 6.71 -8.21
CA ASP A 144 7.95 5.32 -8.68
C ASP A 144 7.90 4.40 -7.47
N PHE A 145 7.10 3.33 -7.55
CA PHE A 145 6.93 2.39 -6.46
C PHE A 145 6.92 0.94 -6.94
N GLU A 146 7.51 0.08 -6.11
CA GLU A 146 7.48 -1.38 -6.24
C GLU A 146 7.19 -1.96 -4.86
N LEU A 147 6.06 -2.65 -4.78
CA LEU A 147 5.57 -3.30 -3.58
C LEU A 147 5.50 -4.78 -3.93
N SER A 148 6.04 -5.63 -3.07
CA SER A 148 5.88 -7.06 -3.20
C SER A 148 5.57 -7.70 -1.87
N ALA A 149 4.76 -8.74 -1.91
CA ALA A 149 4.46 -9.56 -0.77
C ALA A 149 4.56 -11.03 -1.18
N SER A 150 5.07 -11.86 -0.30
CA SER A 150 5.09 -13.31 -0.49
C SER A 150 4.74 -14.01 0.80
N ALA A 151 3.90 -15.03 0.75
CA ALA A 151 3.61 -15.84 1.92
C ALA A 151 4.08 -17.28 1.74
N VAL A 152 4.35 -17.96 2.85
CA VAL A 152 4.55 -19.39 2.93
C VAL A 152 3.60 -19.92 3.98
N VAL A 153 2.64 -20.73 3.56
CA VAL A 153 1.61 -21.30 4.42
C VAL A 153 1.88 -22.78 4.61
N THR A 154 2.05 -23.17 5.87
CA THR A 154 2.15 -24.57 6.28
C THR A 154 0.96 -24.97 7.14
N PHE A 155 0.90 -26.22 7.58
CA PHE A 155 -0.14 -26.67 8.50
C PHE A 155 -0.05 -26.00 9.88
N VAL A 156 1.13 -25.52 10.28
CA VAL A 156 1.39 -25.03 11.64
C VAL A 156 1.89 -23.60 11.69
N SER A 157 2.12 -22.96 10.54
CA SER A 157 2.67 -21.62 10.48
C SER A 157 2.33 -20.89 9.19
N VAL A 158 2.35 -19.57 9.26
CA VAL A 158 2.32 -18.65 8.12
C VAL A 158 3.49 -17.70 8.26
N THR A 159 4.31 -17.61 7.22
CA THR A 159 5.32 -16.56 7.08
C THR A 159 4.87 -15.62 5.98
N LEU A 160 4.93 -14.31 6.20
CA LEU A 160 4.66 -13.27 5.22
C LEU A 160 5.90 -12.38 5.12
N ASN A 161 6.43 -12.20 3.93
CA ASN A 161 7.46 -11.21 3.63
C ASN A 161 6.83 -10.07 2.84
N LEU A 162 7.15 -8.85 3.21
CA LEU A 162 6.74 -7.63 2.53
C LEU A 162 8.00 -6.86 2.16
N ASP A 163 8.16 -6.52 0.89
CA ASP A 163 9.25 -5.70 0.38
C ASP A 163 8.66 -4.48 -0.33
N TYR A 164 9.17 -3.30 -0.01
CA TYR A 164 8.71 -2.02 -0.51
C TYR A 164 9.90 -1.21 -1.00
N GLU A 165 9.73 -0.58 -2.14
CA GLU A 165 10.58 0.49 -2.62
C GLU A 165 9.71 1.63 -3.14
N ILE A 166 9.96 2.84 -2.65
CA ILE A 166 9.37 4.08 -3.19
C ILE A 166 10.52 5.03 -3.48
N SER A 167 10.55 5.59 -4.68
CA SER A 167 11.56 6.56 -5.09
C SER A 167 10.91 7.82 -5.64
N VAL A 168 11.37 8.99 -5.18
CA VAL A 168 10.89 10.30 -5.63
C VAL A 168 12.07 11.06 -6.21
N GLY A 169 12.15 11.10 -7.54
CA GLY A 169 13.30 11.62 -8.26
C GLY A 169 14.61 10.93 -7.87
N THR A 170 15.71 11.69 -7.74
CA THR A 170 17.03 11.15 -7.33
C THR A 170 17.34 11.34 -5.85
N ASP A 171 16.47 12.06 -5.14
CA ASP A 171 16.83 12.65 -3.86
C ASP A 171 16.17 11.95 -2.68
N PHE A 172 15.10 11.18 -2.90
CA PHE A 172 14.37 10.52 -1.83
C PHE A 172 14.03 9.08 -2.20
N VAL A 173 14.39 8.14 -1.34
CA VAL A 173 14.10 6.70 -1.49
C VAL A 173 13.70 6.13 -0.15
N ILE A 174 12.66 5.31 -0.13
CA ILE A 174 12.24 4.48 1.00
C ILE A 174 12.39 3.03 0.57
N THR A 175 13.05 2.22 1.38
CA THR A 175 13.06 0.76 1.25
C THR A 175 12.57 0.15 2.55
N ALA A 176 11.61 -0.75 2.51
CA ALA A 176 11.17 -1.50 3.69
C ALA A 176 11.12 -2.99 3.38
N ALA A 177 11.67 -3.80 4.28
CA ALA A 177 11.54 -5.24 4.29
C ALA A 177 10.98 -5.66 5.65
N LEU A 178 9.83 -6.33 5.64
CA LEU A 178 9.20 -6.88 6.83
C LEU A 178 9.07 -8.39 6.67
N SER A 179 9.40 -9.16 7.71
CA SER A 179 9.13 -10.59 7.75
C SER A 179 8.27 -10.88 8.97
N LEU A 180 7.04 -11.30 8.73
CA LEU A 180 6.07 -11.68 9.73
C LEU A 180 5.96 -13.19 9.80
N GLU A 181 5.88 -13.73 11.00
CA GLU A 181 5.64 -15.15 11.22
C GLU A 181 4.60 -15.33 12.32
N THR A 182 3.61 -16.17 12.05
CA THR A 182 2.69 -16.66 13.07
C THR A 182 2.62 -18.18 13.05
N ASP A 183 2.42 -18.80 14.22
CA ASP A 183 2.28 -20.25 14.36
C ASP A 183 0.92 -20.67 14.95
N ALA A 184 0.70 -21.99 14.99
CA ALA A 184 -0.53 -22.59 15.52
C ALA A 184 -0.72 -22.40 17.04
N GLU A 185 0.31 -21.94 17.76
CA GLU A 185 0.24 -21.58 19.18
C GLU A 185 -0.03 -20.08 19.36
N GLU A 186 -0.37 -19.37 18.28
CA GLU A 186 -0.58 -17.93 18.23
C GLU A 186 0.67 -17.13 18.64
N ASN A 187 1.86 -17.72 18.52
CA ASN A 187 3.08 -16.92 18.58
C ASN A 187 3.13 -16.03 17.35
N PHE A 188 3.54 -14.79 17.54
CA PHE A 188 3.71 -13.81 16.49
C PHE A 188 5.12 -13.23 16.56
N SER A 189 5.78 -13.10 15.41
CA SER A 189 7.01 -12.36 15.29
C SER A 189 7.03 -11.49 14.05
N VAL A 190 7.72 -10.35 14.15
CA VAL A 190 8.00 -9.44 13.05
C VAL A 190 9.47 -9.06 13.08
N GLU A 191 10.15 -9.24 11.96
CA GLU A 191 11.43 -8.61 11.66
C GLU A 191 11.19 -7.36 10.83
N VAL A 192 11.90 -6.29 11.17
CA VAL A 192 11.77 -4.97 10.56
C VAL A 192 13.12 -4.56 10.02
N ASP A 193 13.18 -4.15 8.75
CA ASP A 193 14.31 -3.45 8.14
C ASP A 193 13.77 -2.36 7.22
N VAL A 194 13.72 -1.13 7.71
CA VAL A 194 13.28 0.03 6.94
C VAL A 194 14.41 1.04 6.83
N THR A 195 14.59 1.63 5.66
CA THR A 195 15.56 2.69 5.40
C THR A 195 14.93 3.82 4.59
N PHE A 196 15.06 5.03 5.11
CA PHE A 196 14.74 6.28 4.43
C PHE A 196 16.04 6.95 4.00
N THR A 197 16.17 7.30 2.73
CA THR A 197 17.35 7.99 2.21
C THR A 197 16.93 9.32 1.61
N HIS A 198 17.45 10.41 2.16
CA HIS A 198 17.28 11.76 1.61
C HIS A 198 18.63 12.36 1.24
N GLN A 199 18.85 12.72 -0.01
CA GLN A 199 20.11 13.28 -0.53
C GLN A 199 21.35 12.45 -0.14
N GLY A 200 21.20 11.11 -0.11
CA GLY A 200 22.26 10.18 0.26
C GLY A 200 22.50 10.02 1.76
N PHE A 201 21.65 10.58 2.62
CA PHE A 201 21.70 10.39 4.07
C PHE A 201 20.66 9.35 4.50
N PRO A 202 21.07 8.11 4.84
CA PRO A 202 20.13 7.08 5.25
C PRO A 202 19.79 7.20 6.75
N VAL A 203 18.52 7.02 7.08
CA VAL A 203 18.00 6.75 8.42
C VAL A 203 17.32 5.40 8.37
N SER A 204 17.74 4.43 9.20
CA SER A 204 17.19 3.09 9.19
C SER A 204 16.59 2.68 10.54
N VAL A 205 15.58 1.82 10.49
CA VAL A 205 14.96 1.16 11.64
C VAL A 205 15.07 -0.34 11.42
N THR A 206 15.83 -1.02 12.28
CA THR A 206 16.06 -2.47 12.16
C THR A 206 15.81 -3.18 13.48
N GLY A 207 15.21 -4.35 13.46
CA GLY A 207 15.09 -5.18 14.66
C GLY A 207 13.99 -6.21 14.56
N SER A 208 13.60 -6.77 15.71
CA SER A 208 12.55 -7.79 15.74
C SER A 208 11.73 -7.69 17.01
N ILE A 209 10.44 -8.00 16.89
CA ILE A 209 9.49 -8.17 18.00
C ILE A 209 8.92 -9.59 17.92
N THR A 210 8.83 -10.27 19.05
CA THR A 210 8.22 -11.60 19.18
C THR A 210 7.33 -11.60 20.42
N ASN A 211 6.03 -11.89 20.25
CA ASN A 211 5.04 -11.89 21.34
C ASN A 211 5.12 -10.63 22.23
N ASP A 212 5.09 -9.45 21.61
CA ASP A 212 5.24 -8.13 22.26
C ASP A 212 6.58 -7.90 22.99
N LEU A 213 7.60 -8.70 22.69
CA LEU A 213 8.94 -8.57 23.27
C LEU A 213 9.97 -8.37 22.19
N GLY A 214 10.83 -7.37 22.32
CA GLY A 214 11.93 -7.24 21.38
C GLY A 214 12.64 -5.91 21.40
N THR A 215 13.38 -5.66 20.34
CA THR A 215 14.20 -4.46 20.22
C THR A 215 14.27 -3.99 18.78
N LEU A 216 14.06 -2.68 18.60
CA LEU A 216 14.31 -1.97 17.35
C LEU A 216 15.47 -0.99 17.56
N GLN A 217 16.30 -0.82 16.55
CA GLN A 217 17.41 0.13 16.51
C GLN A 217 17.16 1.14 15.41
N VAL A 218 17.25 2.41 15.77
CA VAL A 218 17.24 3.53 14.82
C VAL A 218 18.68 3.95 14.58
N ARG A 219 19.09 4.02 13.31
CA ARG A 219 20.43 4.43 12.91
C ARG A 219 20.37 5.61 11.95
N ALA A 220 21.17 6.64 12.21
CA ALA A 220 21.37 7.75 11.29
C ALA A 220 22.77 7.67 10.68
N ASN A 221 22.83 7.53 9.36
CA ASN A 221 24.08 7.35 8.62
C ASN A 221 24.93 6.19 9.18
N GLY A 222 24.27 5.08 9.51
CA GLY A 222 24.86 3.87 10.11
C GLY A 222 25.16 3.93 11.61
N ASN A 223 25.15 5.12 12.23
CA ASN A 223 25.40 5.28 13.66
C ASN A 223 24.13 5.05 14.46
N LEU A 224 24.22 4.31 15.58
CA LEU A 224 23.09 4.15 16.50
C LEU A 224 22.64 5.53 16.98
N PHE A 225 21.35 5.81 16.82
CA PHE A 225 20.69 7.00 17.32
C PHE A 225 19.87 6.64 18.56
N ALA A 226 19.00 5.63 18.43
CA ALA A 226 18.15 5.18 19.52
C ALA A 226 17.95 3.65 19.51
N THR A 227 17.69 3.10 20.68
CA THR A 227 17.24 1.72 20.89
C THR A 227 15.85 1.77 21.53
N ILE A 228 14.88 1.11 20.89
CA ILE A 228 13.51 0.95 21.37
C ILE A 228 13.38 -0.48 21.88
N THR A 229 13.13 -0.66 23.16
CA THR A 229 12.90 -1.98 23.76
C THR A 229 11.43 -2.13 24.13
N VAL A 230 10.79 -3.18 23.63
CA VAL A 230 9.41 -3.54 23.94
C VAL A 230 9.42 -4.70 24.92
N THR A 231 8.61 -4.55 25.96
CA THR A 231 8.36 -5.57 26.99
C THR A 231 6.85 -5.72 27.17
N GLU A 232 6.40 -6.79 27.85
CA GLU A 232 4.97 -7.06 28.10
C GLU A 232 4.19 -5.88 28.70
N SER A 233 4.87 -4.94 29.38
CA SER A 233 4.22 -3.85 30.13
C SER A 233 4.79 -2.47 29.84
N SER A 234 5.82 -2.34 28.99
CA SER A 234 6.46 -1.05 28.74
C SER A 234 7.22 -1.01 27.43
N ILE A 235 7.29 0.20 26.86
CA ILE A 235 8.20 0.56 25.78
C ILE A 235 9.21 1.53 26.37
N THR A 236 10.50 1.23 26.20
CA THR A 236 11.59 2.13 26.62
C THR A 236 12.38 2.57 25.40
N VAL A 237 12.73 3.85 25.35
CA VAL A 237 13.53 4.45 24.26
C VAL A 237 14.75 5.09 24.89
N LEU A 238 15.93 4.64 24.49
CA LEU A 238 17.20 5.16 24.97
C LEU A 238 18.06 5.59 23.78
N GLY A 239 18.83 6.65 23.96
CA GLY A 239 19.84 7.07 23.01
C GLY A 239 21.00 6.09 22.91
N ALA A 240 21.94 6.38 22.00
CA ALA A 240 23.13 5.57 21.78
C ALA A 240 24.04 5.43 23.02
N ASP A 241 23.90 6.32 24.00
CA ASP A 241 24.62 6.35 25.27
C ASP A 241 23.82 5.73 26.44
N GLU A 242 22.73 5.03 26.14
CA GLU A 242 21.79 4.43 27.09
C GLU A 242 21.10 5.45 28.01
N GLN A 243 21.16 6.74 27.69
CA GLN A 243 20.41 7.79 28.40
C GLN A 243 19.07 8.07 27.71
N PRO A 244 18.10 8.68 28.41
CA PRO A 244 16.89 9.18 27.78
C PRO A 244 17.21 10.21 26.70
N LEU A 245 16.52 10.11 25.55
CA LEU A 245 16.59 11.10 24.49
C LEU A 245 16.15 12.49 24.98
N ASP A 246 16.74 13.53 24.41
CA ASP A 246 16.27 14.89 24.63
C ASP A 246 14.98 15.19 23.84
N GLN A 247 14.43 16.40 24.00
CA GLN A 247 13.14 16.75 23.41
C GLN A 247 13.19 16.82 21.87
N ASP A 248 14.32 17.25 21.30
CA ASP A 248 14.47 17.38 19.85
C ASP A 248 14.66 15.98 19.24
N GLU A 249 15.42 15.12 19.91
CA GLU A 249 15.60 13.72 19.53
C GLU A 249 14.28 12.92 19.59
N ILE A 250 13.45 13.15 20.61
CA ILE A 250 12.11 12.55 20.72
C ILE A 250 11.22 13.01 19.57
N ASN A 251 11.27 14.29 19.20
CA ASN A 251 10.46 14.80 18.09
C ASN A 251 10.91 14.18 16.76
N ALA A 252 12.22 14.12 16.50
CA ALA A 252 12.74 13.47 15.31
C ALA A 252 12.34 11.99 15.20
N LEU A 253 12.34 11.26 16.33
CA LEU A 253 11.87 9.89 16.36
C LEU A 253 10.37 9.77 16.09
N ARG A 254 9.55 10.70 16.57
CA ARG A 254 8.11 10.72 16.28
C ARG A 254 7.84 10.97 14.81
N ASP A 255 8.49 11.98 14.23
CA ASP A 255 8.35 12.31 12.82
C ASP A 255 8.74 11.11 11.93
N LEU A 256 9.79 10.37 12.32
CA LEU A 256 10.19 9.13 11.64
C LEU A 256 9.10 8.04 11.71
N VAL A 257 8.45 7.88 12.86
CA VAL A 257 7.41 6.87 13.02
C VAL A 257 6.10 7.29 12.34
N GLU A 258 5.73 8.57 12.38
CA GLU A 258 4.60 9.11 11.61
C GLU A 258 4.83 8.89 10.11
N MET A 259 6.05 9.14 9.61
CA MET A 259 6.40 8.84 8.21
C MET A 259 6.29 7.36 7.86
N LEU A 260 6.65 6.46 8.78
CA LEU A 260 6.43 5.02 8.59
C LEU A 260 4.94 4.71 8.46
N GLU A 261 4.11 5.27 9.34
CA GLU A 261 2.65 5.06 9.31
C GLU A 261 2.02 5.59 8.01
N ASP A 262 2.39 6.80 7.59
CA ASP A 262 1.91 7.42 6.35
C ASP A 262 2.25 6.57 5.11
N VAL A 263 3.44 5.95 5.07
CA VAL A 263 3.84 5.07 3.97
C VAL A 263 2.98 3.81 3.89
N PHE A 264 2.63 3.23 5.04
CA PHE A 264 1.71 2.10 5.07
C PHE A 264 0.28 2.52 4.74
N ASP A 265 -0.16 3.73 5.11
CA ASP A 265 -1.49 4.24 4.74
C ASP A 265 -1.61 4.38 3.22
N VAL A 266 -0.57 4.91 2.57
CA VAL A 266 -0.51 4.99 1.09
C VAL A 266 -0.58 3.60 0.45
N TRP A 267 -0.01 2.57 1.07
CA TRP A 267 -0.14 1.20 0.58
C TRP A 267 -1.59 0.70 0.62
N GLU A 268 -2.28 0.90 1.74
CA GLU A 268 -3.69 0.52 1.91
C GLU A 268 -4.55 1.26 0.88
N ASP A 269 -4.32 2.56 0.70
CA ASP A 269 -5.02 3.40 -0.28
C ASP A 269 -4.75 3.00 -1.74
N LEU A 270 -3.54 2.51 -2.06
CA LEU A 270 -3.23 2.00 -3.41
C LEU A 270 -3.87 0.64 -3.69
N PHE A 271 -4.12 -0.14 -2.63
CA PHE A 271 -4.73 -1.46 -2.74
C PHE A 271 -6.26 -1.38 -2.78
N GLU A 272 -6.87 -0.46 -2.02
CA GLU A 272 -8.33 -0.31 -1.88
C GLU A 272 -9.09 -0.33 -3.23
N PRO A 273 -8.65 0.37 -4.30
CA PRO A 273 -9.38 0.40 -5.57
C PRO A 273 -9.45 -0.96 -6.29
N VAL A 274 -8.53 -1.89 -5.99
CA VAL A 274 -8.44 -3.20 -6.64
C VAL A 274 -8.71 -4.36 -5.69
N GLU A 275 -8.84 -4.10 -4.39
CA GLU A 275 -9.07 -5.10 -3.34
C GLU A 275 -10.25 -6.02 -3.69
N PHE A 276 -11.36 -5.46 -4.17
CA PHE A 276 -12.57 -6.21 -4.52
C PHE A 276 -12.36 -7.26 -5.63
N LEU A 277 -11.32 -7.11 -6.47
CA LEU A 277 -10.98 -8.09 -7.52
C LEU A 277 -10.28 -9.33 -6.94
N PHE A 278 -9.74 -9.19 -5.73
CA PHE A 278 -8.96 -10.20 -5.03
C PHE A 278 -9.70 -10.77 -3.83
N GLU A 279 -10.77 -10.13 -3.37
CA GLU A 279 -11.73 -10.77 -2.48
C GLU A 279 -12.37 -11.97 -3.20
N GLY A 280 -12.07 -13.19 -2.72
CA GLY A 280 -12.75 -14.40 -3.17
C GLY A 280 -14.29 -14.23 -3.12
N PRO A 281 -15.06 -15.03 -3.87
CA PRO A 281 -16.50 -14.82 -4.00
C PRO A 281 -17.17 -14.73 -2.64
N GLN A 282 -17.74 -13.56 -2.32
CA GLN A 282 -18.54 -13.32 -1.14
C GLN A 282 -19.72 -14.29 -1.17
N SER A 283 -19.68 -15.32 -0.32
CA SER A 283 -20.67 -16.39 -0.23
C SER A 283 -21.94 -15.97 0.51
#